data_AF-A0A0P9EF28-F1
#
_entry.id   AF-A0A0P9EF28-F1
#
_cell.length_a   1.000
_cell.length_b   1.000
_cell.length_c   1.000
_cell.angle_alpha   90.00
_cell.angle_beta   90.00
_cell.angle_gamma   90.00
#
_symmetry.space_group_name_H-M   'P 1'
#
loop_
_entity.id
_entity.type
_entity.pdbx_description
1 polymer ?
#
loop_
_entity_poly.entity_id
_entity_poly.type
_entity_poly.pdbx_seq_one_letter_code
_entity_poly.pdbx_strand_id
1 'polypeptide(L)'
;MKKALGVIDEDEVYWQRFSKSLRRTRDDVPFKVTFSIIPSKLQDKEGFITTIRSEPVILFKMRNLGMRLSLDEFDYSNIIENSKQFINEIMLGIGAKVLEKAKAIAEYTKTPTLEKLEKFGFKKIASLLRQGKIKIERGDTEDGLTNLREALRDFVSEAVRIRGGEPKSSITKDLDVLKELGYIDKWMYEVTHDFLYKWIYRYLSAKPVHRRERINFDDAKFLFSVSEEIMSYLLEKIILGR
;
A
#
# COMPACT_ATOMS: atom_id res chain seq x y z
N MET A 1 15.58 31.70 36.98
CA MET A 1 16.71 32.65 36.92
C MET A 1 17.62 32.49 35.69
N LYS A 2 17.90 31.28 35.14
CA LYS A 2 18.79 31.11 33.97
C LYS A 2 18.32 31.81 32.67
N LYS A 3 17.02 31.81 32.34
CA LYS A 3 16.46 32.52 31.17
C LYS A 3 16.59 34.05 31.20
N ALA A 4 16.85 34.66 32.36
CA ALA A 4 16.98 36.10 32.51
C ALA A 4 18.40 36.65 32.26
N LEU A 5 19.40 35.76 32.09
CA LEU A 5 20.81 36.12 31.92
C LEU A 5 21.38 35.76 30.52
N GLY A 6 20.53 35.34 29.58
CA GLY A 6 20.97 34.99 28.21
C GLY A 6 21.89 33.76 28.13
N VAL A 7 22.03 32.99 29.22
CA VAL A 7 22.81 31.76 29.24
C VAL A 7 21.97 30.64 28.65
N ILE A 8 22.25 30.31 27.39
CA ILE A 8 21.67 29.17 26.66
C ILE A 8 22.21 27.89 27.31
N ASP A 9 21.32 26.94 27.60
CA ASP A 9 21.71 25.65 28.18
C ASP A 9 22.52 24.81 27.18
N GLU A 10 23.43 23.95 27.63
CA GLU A 10 24.25 23.12 26.72
C GLU A 10 23.37 22.22 25.84
N ASP A 11 22.28 21.71 26.40
CA ASP A 11 21.25 20.95 25.68
C ASP A 11 20.56 21.77 24.59
N GLU A 12 20.36 23.06 24.84
CA GLU A 12 19.73 23.98 23.89
C GLU A 12 20.70 24.35 22.76
N VAL A 13 21.99 24.54 23.06
CA VAL A 13 23.04 24.70 22.04
C VAL A 13 23.18 23.45 21.18
N TYR A 14 23.19 22.27 21.81
CA TYR A 14 23.22 20.98 21.11
C TYR A 14 22.02 20.83 20.18
N TRP A 15 20.81 21.09 20.69
CA TRP A 15 19.58 21.01 19.93
C TRP A 15 19.54 21.98 18.74
N GLN A 16 20.02 23.21 18.92
CA GLN A 16 20.12 24.18 17.83
C GLN A 16 21.06 23.70 16.71
N ARG A 17 22.20 23.11 17.07
CA ARG A 17 23.14 22.54 16.09
C ARG A 17 22.54 21.33 15.37
N PHE A 18 21.94 20.41 16.14
CA PHE A 18 21.29 19.22 15.62
C PHE A 18 20.15 19.57 14.66
N SER A 19 19.23 20.43 15.08
CA SER A 19 18.08 20.85 14.26
C SER A 19 18.51 21.60 12.98
N LYS A 20 19.54 22.45 13.07
CA LYS A 20 20.11 23.14 11.90
C LYS A 20 20.75 22.16 10.91
N SER A 21 21.47 21.16 11.41
CA SER A 21 22.04 20.10 10.58
C SER A 21 20.93 19.27 9.92
N LEU A 22 19.96 18.80 10.71
CA LEU A 22 18.84 17.99 10.25
C LEU A 22 18.03 18.69 9.15
N ARG A 23 17.80 20.01 9.24
CA ARG A 23 17.12 20.80 8.19
C ARG A 23 17.84 20.77 6.85
N ARG A 24 19.18 20.73 6.86
CA ARG A 24 20.03 20.82 5.66
C ARG A 24 20.30 19.46 5.01
N THR A 25 20.17 18.38 5.77
CA THR A 25 20.36 17.03 5.24
C THR A 25 19.24 16.69 4.26
N ARG A 26 19.56 16.01 3.15
CA ARG A 26 18.56 15.54 2.18
C ARG A 26 17.58 14.54 2.81
N ASP A 27 16.35 14.54 2.33
CA ASP A 27 15.24 13.74 2.87
C ASP A 27 15.40 12.24 2.66
N ASP A 28 16.06 11.86 1.58
CA ASP A 28 16.24 10.49 1.09
C ASP A 28 17.44 9.76 1.69
N VAL A 29 18.21 10.42 2.54
CA VAL A 29 19.41 9.84 3.14
C VAL A 29 19.02 8.90 4.30
N PRO A 30 19.60 7.68 4.38
CA PRO A 30 19.55 6.82 5.55
C PRO A 30 20.08 7.55 6.79
N PHE A 31 19.32 7.58 7.89
CA PHE A 31 19.70 8.35 9.08
C PHE A 31 19.91 7.46 10.30
N LYS A 32 18.84 6.88 10.85
CA LYS A 32 18.94 6.04 12.04
C LYS A 32 19.05 4.60 11.63
N VAL A 33 20.23 4.03 11.83
CA VAL A 33 20.52 2.62 11.56
C VAL A 33 20.58 1.88 12.88
N THR A 34 19.80 0.81 13.02
CA THR A 34 19.74 -0.02 14.23
C THR A 34 20.09 -1.45 13.86
N PHE A 35 20.98 -2.05 14.65
CA PHE A 35 21.39 -3.44 14.53
C PHE A 35 20.86 -4.21 15.74
N SER A 36 20.09 -5.26 15.48
CA SER A 36 19.66 -6.21 16.50
C SER A 36 20.35 -7.53 16.24
N ILE A 37 21.16 -8.00 17.18
CA ILE A 37 21.93 -9.23 17.06
C ILE A 37 21.42 -10.22 18.10
N ILE A 38 20.98 -11.39 17.66
CA ILE A 38 20.39 -12.41 18.53
C ILE A 38 21.09 -13.75 18.27
N PRO A 39 21.53 -14.48 19.30
CA PRO A 39 22.07 -15.82 19.14
C PRO A 39 20.98 -16.75 18.58
N SER A 40 21.34 -17.58 17.60
CA SER A 40 20.40 -18.49 16.95
C SER A 40 21.11 -19.73 16.41
N LYS A 41 20.33 -20.79 16.17
CA LYS A 41 20.79 -22.03 15.56
C LYS A 41 20.12 -22.21 14.22
N LEU A 42 20.90 -22.29 13.14
CA LEU A 42 20.42 -22.49 11.78
C LEU A 42 21.04 -23.76 11.18
N GLN A 43 20.20 -24.75 10.84
CA GLN A 43 20.64 -26.01 10.22
C GLN A 43 21.85 -26.64 10.95
N ASP A 44 21.71 -26.79 12.26
CA ASP A 44 22.71 -27.37 13.17
C ASP A 44 24.00 -26.59 13.41
N LYS A 45 24.10 -25.36 12.91
CA LYS A 45 25.18 -24.43 13.25
C LYS A 45 24.71 -23.35 14.21
N GLU A 46 25.43 -23.15 15.29
CA GLU A 46 25.26 -22.00 16.19
C GLU A 46 25.83 -20.75 15.53
N GLY A 47 25.14 -19.62 15.70
CA GLY A 47 25.57 -18.34 15.15
C GLY A 47 24.70 -17.19 15.65
N PHE A 48 24.74 -16.08 14.92
CA PHE A 48 23.96 -14.90 15.23
C PHE A 48 23.06 -14.55 14.04
N ILE A 49 21.81 -14.19 14.34
CA ILE A 49 20.94 -13.50 13.40
C ILE A 49 21.08 -12.01 13.66
N THR A 50 21.50 -11.29 12.62
CA THR A 50 21.59 -9.84 12.64
C THR A 50 20.45 -9.25 11.83
N THR A 51 19.60 -8.46 12.47
CA THR A 51 18.56 -7.66 11.81
C THR A 51 19.04 -6.21 11.74
N ILE A 52 18.97 -5.64 10.53
CA ILE A 52 19.39 -4.26 10.27
C ILE A 52 18.13 -3.48 9.89
N ARG A 53 17.92 -2.33 10.56
CA ARG A 53 16.83 -1.40 10.25
C ARG A 53 17.41 -0.03 9.97
N SER A 54 16.96 0.60 8.89
CA SER A 54 17.29 1.99 8.57
C SER A 54 16.01 2.83 8.55
N GLU A 55 16.08 4.04 9.11
CA GLU A 55 15.05 5.07 8.97
C GLU A 55 15.61 6.28 8.23
N PRO A 56 14.91 6.82 7.21
CA PRO A 56 15.38 7.97 6.46
C PRO A 56 15.23 9.29 7.22
N VAL A 57 16.04 10.28 6.83
CA VAL A 57 16.06 11.64 7.41
C VAL A 57 14.68 12.28 7.46
N ILE A 58 13.86 12.07 6.43
CA ILE A 58 12.53 12.68 6.34
C ILE A 58 11.65 12.40 7.56
N LEU A 59 11.71 11.17 8.11
CA LEU A 59 10.94 10.82 9.31
C LEU A 59 11.38 11.63 10.52
N PHE A 60 12.68 11.94 10.62
CA PHE A 60 13.22 12.77 11.70
C PHE A 60 12.84 14.23 11.52
N LYS A 61 12.84 14.77 10.30
CA LYS A 61 12.35 16.13 10.06
C LYS A 61 10.88 16.28 10.41
N MET A 62 10.05 15.31 10.06
CA MET A 62 8.62 15.32 10.41
C MET A 62 8.41 15.25 11.93
N ARG A 63 9.06 14.30 12.61
CA ARG A 63 8.87 14.06 14.06
C ARG A 63 9.48 15.15 14.93
N ASN A 64 10.69 15.61 14.61
CA ASN A 64 11.49 16.47 15.50
C ASN A 64 11.40 17.97 15.15
N LEU A 65 11.13 18.29 13.88
CA LEU A 65 11.04 19.68 13.42
C LEU A 65 9.60 20.11 13.09
N GLY A 66 8.63 19.18 13.18
CA GLY A 66 7.23 19.43 12.84
C GLY A 66 7.02 19.77 11.36
N MET A 67 7.97 19.43 10.49
CA MET A 67 7.87 19.73 9.07
C MET A 67 6.80 18.85 8.42
N ARG A 68 5.86 19.48 7.72
CA ARG A 68 4.89 18.79 6.86
C ARG A 68 5.42 18.83 5.44
N LEU A 69 6.11 17.77 5.05
CA LEU A 69 6.68 17.62 3.71
C LEU A 69 5.63 16.96 2.82
N SER A 70 5.33 17.58 1.68
CA SER A 70 4.50 16.96 0.63
C SER A 70 5.43 16.12 -0.23
N LEU A 71 5.29 14.80 -0.16
CA LEU A 71 6.06 13.86 -0.98
C LEU A 71 5.16 13.33 -2.08
N ASP A 72 5.69 13.29 -3.30
CA ASP A 72 5.06 12.56 -4.39
C ASP A 72 5.52 11.09 -4.42
N GLU A 73 4.92 10.30 -5.31
CA GLU A 73 5.22 8.86 -5.43
C GLU A 73 6.69 8.60 -5.83
N PHE A 74 7.29 9.52 -6.59
CA PHE A 74 8.68 9.42 -6.99
C PHE A 74 9.62 9.64 -5.80
N ASP A 75 9.34 10.64 -4.96
CA ASP A 75 10.08 10.89 -3.71
C ASP A 75 10.03 9.67 -2.80
N TYR A 76 8.85 9.08 -2.59
CA TYR A 76 8.70 7.87 -1.77
C TYR A 76 9.54 6.70 -2.31
N SER A 77 9.48 6.46 -3.61
CA SER A 77 10.22 5.38 -4.25
C SER A 77 11.73 5.58 -4.10
N ASN A 78 12.21 6.80 -4.36
CA ASN A 78 13.63 7.14 -4.23
C ASN A 78 14.14 6.99 -2.78
N ILE A 79 13.37 7.44 -1.77
CA ILE A 79 13.71 7.27 -0.35
C ILE A 79 13.83 5.79 0.03
N ILE A 80 12.89 4.96 -0.44
CA ILE A 80 12.88 3.52 -0.17
C ILE A 80 14.09 2.85 -0.82
N GLU A 81 14.34 3.11 -2.09
CA GLU A 81 15.45 2.48 -2.83
C GLU A 81 16.81 2.88 -2.26
N ASN A 82 17.03 4.15 -1.91
CA ASN A 82 18.27 4.59 -1.25
C ASN A 82 18.48 3.90 0.11
N SER A 83 17.41 3.71 0.88
CA SER A 83 17.48 2.99 2.16
C SER A 83 17.76 1.49 1.98
N LYS A 84 17.16 0.86 0.97
CA LYS A 84 17.42 -0.54 0.61
C LYS A 84 18.85 -0.75 0.15
N GLN A 85 19.32 0.10 -0.76
CA GLN A 85 20.70 0.05 -1.27
C GLN A 85 21.70 0.15 -0.11
N PHE A 86 21.52 1.12 0.77
CA PHE A 86 22.39 1.30 1.94
C PHE A 86 22.43 0.06 2.86
N ILE A 87 21.27 -0.54 3.16
CA ILE A 87 21.24 -1.79 3.95
C ILE A 87 21.93 -2.92 3.20
N ASN A 88 21.71 -3.05 1.88
CA ASN A 88 22.34 -4.09 1.07
C ASN A 88 23.86 -3.95 1.06
N GLU A 89 24.39 -2.73 0.97
CA GLU A 89 25.84 -2.46 1.07
C GLU A 89 26.41 -2.89 2.42
N ILE A 90 25.69 -2.61 3.53
CA ILE A 90 26.08 -3.11 4.86
C ILE A 90 26.06 -4.64 4.89
N MET A 91 25.00 -5.26 4.38
CA MET A 91 24.87 -6.72 4.35
C MET A 91 26.02 -7.39 3.58
N LEU A 92 26.39 -6.82 2.43
CA LEU A 92 27.56 -7.26 1.65
C LEU A 92 28.85 -7.06 2.44
N GLY A 93 29.03 -5.90 3.07
CA GLY A 93 30.22 -5.58 3.86
C GLY A 93 30.42 -6.47 5.09
N ILE A 94 29.35 -6.98 5.70
CA ILE A 94 29.42 -7.92 6.83
C ILE A 94 29.87 -9.31 6.37
N GLY A 95 29.68 -9.67 5.10
CA GLY A 95 30.05 -10.99 4.57
C GLY A 95 29.24 -12.16 5.14
N ALA A 96 28.11 -11.88 5.79
CA ALA A 96 27.22 -12.90 6.34
C ALA A 96 26.29 -13.50 5.27
N LYS A 97 25.78 -14.71 5.53
CA LYS A 97 24.74 -15.32 4.70
C LYS A 97 23.44 -14.52 4.84
N VAL A 98 22.96 -13.96 3.74
CA VAL A 98 21.68 -13.26 3.68
C VAL A 98 20.53 -14.24 3.86
N LEU A 99 19.78 -14.10 4.96
CA LEU A 99 18.56 -14.87 5.22
C LEU A 99 17.33 -14.24 4.54
N GLU A 100 17.26 -12.90 4.55
CA GLU A 100 16.19 -12.12 3.95
C GLU A 100 16.78 -10.84 3.34
N LYS A 101 16.26 -10.41 2.18
CA LYS A 101 16.67 -9.17 1.52
C LYS A 101 16.10 -7.94 2.23
N ALA A 102 16.75 -6.79 2.06
CA ALA A 102 16.24 -5.53 2.58
C ALA A 102 14.85 -5.21 2.01
N LYS A 103 13.92 -4.86 2.91
CA LYS A 103 12.54 -4.53 2.60
C LYS A 103 12.08 -3.30 3.37
N ALA A 104 11.16 -2.52 2.80
CA ALA A 104 10.57 -1.39 3.52
C ALA A 104 9.67 -1.92 4.66
N ILE A 105 9.55 -1.20 5.79
CA ILE A 105 8.65 -1.60 6.90
C ILE A 105 7.19 -1.56 6.45
N ALA A 106 6.85 -0.70 5.49
CA ALA A 106 5.56 -0.71 4.80
C ALA A 106 5.34 -1.99 3.95
N GLU A 107 6.33 -2.88 3.82
CA GLU A 107 6.15 -4.27 3.38
C GLU A 107 5.64 -5.18 4.53
N TYR A 108 5.08 -4.61 5.61
CA TYR A 108 3.96 -5.25 6.30
C TYR A 108 2.86 -5.39 5.26
N THR A 109 2.74 -6.59 4.75
CA THR A 109 2.24 -6.89 3.41
C THR A 109 0.83 -6.33 3.22
N LYS A 110 0.69 -5.12 2.66
CA LYS A 110 -0.24 -4.94 1.55
C LYS A 110 0.29 -5.87 0.46
N THR A 111 0.04 -7.16 0.60
CA THR A 111 0.09 -8.07 -0.54
C THR A 111 -0.72 -7.34 -1.61
N PRO A 112 -0.10 -6.93 -2.74
CA PRO A 112 -0.80 -6.21 -3.79
C PRO A 112 -2.15 -6.87 -4.01
N THR A 113 -3.24 -6.11 -4.14
CA THR A 113 -4.59 -6.69 -4.20
C THR A 113 -4.67 -7.84 -5.21
N LEU A 114 -3.92 -7.75 -6.32
CA LEU A 114 -3.73 -8.81 -7.30
C LEU A 114 -3.19 -10.13 -6.72
N GLU A 115 -2.15 -10.09 -5.90
CA GLU A 115 -1.58 -11.25 -5.24
C GLU A 115 -2.55 -11.83 -4.18
N LYS A 116 -3.29 -10.97 -3.45
CA LYS A 116 -4.35 -11.44 -2.52
C LYS A 116 -5.44 -12.16 -3.28
N LEU A 117 -5.92 -11.55 -4.37
CA LEU A 117 -6.93 -12.13 -5.24
C LEU A 117 -6.48 -13.50 -5.77
N GLU A 118 -5.26 -13.61 -6.30
CA GLU A 118 -4.71 -14.88 -6.79
C GLU A 118 -4.63 -15.94 -5.69
N LYS A 119 -4.13 -15.55 -4.50
CA LYS A 119 -4.02 -16.43 -3.33
C LYS A 119 -5.37 -16.96 -2.85
N PHE A 120 -6.42 -16.14 -2.90
CA PHE A 120 -7.76 -16.50 -2.44
C PHE A 120 -8.67 -17.04 -3.56
N GLY A 121 -8.11 -17.40 -4.71
CA GLY A 121 -8.86 -18.08 -5.79
C GLY A 121 -9.49 -17.15 -6.83
N PHE A 122 -9.34 -15.83 -6.72
CA PHE A 122 -9.88 -14.84 -7.64
C PHE A 122 -8.97 -14.58 -8.85
N LYS A 123 -8.36 -15.63 -9.42
CA LYS A 123 -7.36 -15.52 -10.50
C LYS A 123 -7.88 -14.79 -11.74
N LYS A 124 -9.15 -15.00 -12.10
CA LYS A 124 -9.79 -14.32 -13.23
C LYS A 124 -9.86 -12.79 -13.01
N ILE A 125 -10.26 -12.37 -11.80
CA ILE A 125 -10.36 -10.96 -11.42
C ILE A 125 -8.96 -10.32 -11.46
N ALA A 126 -7.95 -10.98 -10.88
CA ALA A 126 -6.57 -10.49 -10.93
C ALA A 126 -6.05 -10.34 -12.37
N SER A 127 -6.38 -11.29 -13.25
CA SER A 127 -6.05 -11.22 -14.68
C SER A 127 -6.71 -10.03 -15.37
N LEU A 128 -8.01 -9.80 -15.14
CA LEU A 128 -8.74 -8.66 -15.69
C LEU A 128 -8.11 -7.33 -15.26
N LEU A 129 -7.80 -7.19 -13.97
CA LEU A 129 -7.16 -5.98 -13.45
C LEU A 129 -5.78 -5.76 -14.07
N ARG A 130 -4.94 -6.80 -14.15
CA ARG A 130 -3.61 -6.74 -14.77
C ARG A 130 -3.69 -6.33 -16.24
N GLN A 131 -4.58 -6.96 -17.00
CA GLN A 131 -4.80 -6.60 -18.40
C GLN A 131 -5.33 -5.17 -18.55
N GLY A 132 -6.22 -4.75 -17.65
CA GLY A 132 -6.78 -3.41 -17.66
C GLY A 132 -5.72 -2.32 -17.45
N LYS A 133 -4.81 -2.52 -16.50
CA LYS A 133 -3.66 -1.62 -16.26
C LYS A 133 -2.74 -1.54 -17.48
N ILE A 134 -2.38 -2.68 -18.08
CA ILE A 134 -1.54 -2.73 -19.30
C ILE A 134 -2.19 -1.94 -20.45
N LYS A 135 -3.51 -2.03 -20.62
CA LYS A 135 -4.23 -1.30 -21.66
C LYS A 135 -4.19 0.21 -21.42
N ILE A 136 -4.42 0.66 -20.18
CA ILE A 136 -4.31 2.08 -19.80
C ILE A 136 -2.90 2.63 -20.06
N GLU A 137 -1.87 1.87 -19.69
CA GLU A 137 -0.45 2.23 -19.94
C GLU A 137 -0.12 2.36 -21.43
N ARG A 138 -0.84 1.65 -22.30
CA ARG A 138 -0.69 1.70 -23.76
C ARG A 138 -1.56 2.78 -24.43
N GLY A 139 -2.38 3.49 -23.66
CA GLY A 139 -3.33 4.49 -24.18
C GLY A 139 -4.72 3.94 -24.51
N ASP A 140 -4.93 2.62 -24.41
CA ASP A 140 -6.22 1.95 -24.61
C ASP A 140 -7.11 2.04 -23.36
N THR A 141 -7.32 3.27 -22.87
CA THR A 141 -7.94 3.56 -21.57
C THR A 141 -9.36 3.00 -21.47
N GLU A 142 -10.15 3.09 -22.53
CA GLU A 142 -11.54 2.63 -22.57
C GLU A 142 -11.66 1.11 -22.38
N ASP A 143 -10.82 0.35 -23.08
CA ASP A 143 -10.78 -1.10 -22.94
C ASP A 143 -10.22 -1.51 -21.57
N GLY A 144 -9.28 -0.74 -21.02
CA GLY A 144 -8.78 -0.94 -19.67
C GLY A 144 -9.85 -0.74 -18.61
N LEU A 145 -10.68 0.29 -18.74
CA LEU A 145 -11.82 0.56 -17.86
C LEU A 145 -12.97 -0.44 -18.03
N THR A 146 -13.12 -1.03 -19.22
CA THR A 146 -14.04 -2.15 -19.44
C THR A 146 -13.61 -3.36 -18.62
N ASN A 147 -12.31 -3.69 -18.63
CA ASN A 147 -11.76 -4.76 -17.79
C ASN A 147 -11.98 -4.48 -16.30
N LEU A 148 -11.81 -3.23 -15.85
CA LEU A 148 -12.08 -2.85 -14.45
C LEU A 148 -13.55 -3.09 -14.06
N ARG A 149 -14.48 -2.65 -14.91
CA ARG A 149 -15.91 -2.83 -14.69
C ARG A 149 -16.28 -4.32 -14.56
N GLU A 150 -15.70 -5.15 -15.43
CA GLU A 150 -15.90 -6.61 -15.38
C GLU A 150 -15.29 -7.22 -14.12
N ALA A 151 -14.08 -6.81 -13.74
CA ALA A 151 -13.42 -7.25 -12.52
C ALA A 151 -14.26 -6.93 -11.26
N LEU A 152 -14.85 -5.73 -11.18
CA LEU A 152 -15.71 -5.32 -10.07
C LEU A 152 -16.95 -6.20 -9.93
N ARG A 153 -17.65 -6.46 -11.05
CA ARG A 153 -18.82 -7.34 -11.04
C ARG A 153 -18.43 -8.76 -10.65
N ASP A 154 -17.45 -9.32 -11.36
CA ASP A 154 -17.04 -10.71 -11.17
C ASP A 154 -16.48 -10.95 -9.75
N PHE A 155 -15.84 -9.95 -9.14
CA PHE A 155 -15.35 -10.04 -7.76
C PHE A 155 -16.46 -10.28 -6.74
N VAL A 156 -17.54 -9.48 -6.75
CA VAL A 156 -18.61 -9.63 -5.74
C VAL A 156 -19.37 -10.93 -5.96
N SER A 157 -19.66 -11.29 -7.22
CA SER A 157 -20.29 -12.56 -7.55
C SER A 157 -19.44 -13.77 -7.13
N GLU A 158 -18.12 -13.71 -7.31
CA GLU A 158 -17.21 -14.77 -6.86
C GLU A 158 -17.13 -14.85 -5.33
N ALA A 159 -17.16 -13.71 -4.64
CA ALA A 159 -17.17 -13.66 -3.19
C ALA A 159 -18.42 -14.34 -2.60
N VAL A 160 -19.59 -14.12 -3.21
CA VAL A 160 -20.83 -14.83 -2.87
C VAL A 160 -20.66 -16.34 -3.05
N ARG A 161 -20.11 -16.77 -4.19
CA ARG A 161 -19.91 -18.20 -4.52
C ARG A 161 -18.98 -18.89 -3.52
N ILE A 162 -17.84 -18.28 -3.20
CA ILE A 162 -16.86 -18.83 -2.25
C ILE A 162 -17.46 -19.01 -0.86
N ARG A 163 -18.43 -18.15 -0.49
CA ARG A 163 -19.15 -18.24 0.78
C ARG A 163 -20.40 -19.12 0.75
N GLY A 164 -20.58 -19.90 -0.32
CA GLY A 164 -21.68 -20.86 -0.45
C GLY A 164 -23.03 -20.23 -0.78
N GLY A 165 -23.06 -18.93 -1.11
CA GLY A 165 -24.25 -18.27 -1.62
C GLY A 165 -24.43 -18.48 -3.13
N GLU A 166 -25.61 -18.15 -3.64
CA GLU A 166 -25.91 -18.16 -5.07
C GLU A 166 -25.71 -16.75 -5.66
N PRO A 167 -24.71 -16.55 -6.55
CA PRO A 167 -24.49 -15.25 -7.17
C PRO A 167 -25.67 -14.80 -8.02
N LYS A 168 -25.96 -13.51 -7.97
CA LYS A 168 -27.00 -12.80 -8.72
C LYS A 168 -26.35 -11.98 -9.83
N SER A 169 -27.17 -11.45 -10.73
CA SER A 169 -26.69 -10.73 -11.92
C SER A 169 -26.28 -9.28 -11.68
N SER A 170 -26.34 -8.78 -10.43
CA SER A 170 -25.97 -7.41 -10.10
C SER A 170 -25.16 -7.33 -8.81
N ILE A 171 -24.18 -6.43 -8.80
CA ILE A 171 -23.33 -6.13 -7.63
C ILE A 171 -24.18 -5.85 -6.39
N THR A 172 -25.26 -5.07 -6.54
CA THR A 172 -26.14 -4.73 -5.42
C THR A 172 -26.77 -5.96 -4.77
N LYS A 173 -27.29 -6.88 -5.59
CA LYS A 173 -27.92 -8.11 -5.12
C LYS A 173 -26.89 -9.06 -4.52
N ASP A 174 -25.67 -9.10 -5.07
CA ASP A 174 -24.60 -9.90 -4.49
C ASP A 174 -24.12 -9.36 -3.14
N LEU A 175 -24.06 -8.03 -2.98
CA LEU A 175 -23.80 -7.40 -1.68
C LEU A 175 -24.92 -7.69 -0.68
N ASP A 176 -26.18 -7.72 -1.12
CA ASP A 176 -27.32 -8.09 -0.26
C ASP A 176 -27.13 -9.53 0.25
N VAL A 177 -26.77 -10.47 -0.62
CA VAL A 177 -26.48 -11.87 -0.24
C VAL A 177 -25.33 -11.95 0.77
N LEU A 178 -24.22 -11.24 0.55
CA LEU A 178 -23.09 -11.23 1.49
C LEU A 178 -23.48 -10.68 2.88
N LYS A 179 -24.39 -9.69 2.90
CA LYS A 179 -24.93 -9.12 4.13
C LYS A 179 -25.89 -10.07 4.84
N GLU A 180 -26.79 -10.72 4.10
CA GLU A 180 -27.73 -11.72 4.63
C GLU A 180 -26.98 -12.93 5.23
N LEU A 181 -25.88 -13.33 4.60
CA LEU A 181 -24.98 -14.37 5.10
C LEU A 181 -24.10 -13.91 6.29
N GLY A 182 -24.14 -12.63 6.66
CA GLY A 182 -23.42 -12.07 7.81
C GLY A 182 -21.92 -11.83 7.59
N TYR A 183 -21.42 -11.87 6.35
CA TYR A 183 -20.00 -11.61 6.05
C TYR A 183 -19.64 -10.12 5.98
N ILE A 184 -20.65 -9.27 5.79
CA ILE A 184 -20.52 -7.82 5.87
C ILE A 184 -21.66 -7.26 6.71
N ASP A 185 -21.37 -6.27 7.54
CA ASP A 185 -22.40 -5.59 8.32
C ASP A 185 -23.12 -4.50 7.51
N LYS A 186 -24.10 -3.84 8.14
CA LYS A 186 -24.88 -2.77 7.50
C LYS A 186 -24.01 -1.59 7.04
N TRP A 187 -23.05 -1.17 7.87
CA TRP A 187 -22.20 -0.03 7.56
C TRP A 187 -21.24 -0.36 6.41
N MET A 188 -20.64 -1.55 6.45
CA MET A 188 -19.79 -2.07 5.37
C MET A 188 -20.55 -2.19 4.05
N TYR A 189 -21.79 -2.66 4.10
CA TYR A 189 -22.67 -2.70 2.94
C TYR A 189 -22.88 -1.30 2.38
N GLU A 190 -23.23 -0.32 3.20
CA GLU A 190 -23.51 1.06 2.76
C GLU A 190 -22.27 1.69 2.10
N VAL A 191 -21.11 1.59 2.75
CA VAL A 191 -19.84 2.09 2.21
C VAL A 191 -19.50 1.40 0.89
N THR A 192 -19.54 0.07 0.86
CA THR A 192 -19.22 -0.68 -0.36
C THR A 192 -20.19 -0.37 -1.49
N HIS A 193 -21.48 -0.31 -1.20
CA HIS A 193 -22.51 0.01 -2.17
C HIS A 193 -22.31 1.42 -2.75
N ASP A 194 -22.00 2.40 -1.91
CA ASP A 194 -21.82 3.79 -2.36
C ASP A 194 -20.56 3.97 -3.21
N PHE A 195 -19.43 3.41 -2.78
CA PHE A 195 -18.18 3.53 -3.54
C PHE A 195 -18.14 2.60 -4.75
N LEU A 196 -18.38 1.31 -4.55
CA LEU A 196 -18.20 0.31 -5.59
C LEU A 196 -19.33 0.37 -6.63
N TYR A 197 -20.58 0.46 -6.19
CA TYR A 197 -21.73 0.47 -7.11
C TYR A 197 -22.15 1.87 -7.56
N LYS A 198 -22.58 2.75 -6.64
CA LYS A 198 -23.18 4.05 -7.01
C LYS A 198 -22.17 4.96 -7.71
N TRP A 199 -20.91 4.93 -7.29
CA TRP A 199 -19.86 5.75 -7.87
C TRP A 199 -19.15 5.03 -9.01
N ILE A 200 -18.28 4.06 -8.73
CA ILE A 200 -17.36 3.51 -9.73
C ILE A 200 -18.13 2.71 -10.80
N TYR A 201 -18.86 1.67 -10.41
CA TYR A 201 -19.51 0.80 -11.40
C TYR A 201 -20.55 1.54 -12.25
N ARG A 202 -21.38 2.38 -11.62
CA ARG A 202 -22.38 3.18 -12.34
C ARG A 202 -21.70 4.17 -13.28
N TYR A 203 -20.66 4.87 -12.84
CA TYR A 203 -19.87 5.75 -13.71
C TYR A 203 -19.31 5.00 -14.92
N LEU A 204 -18.71 3.83 -14.69
CA LEU A 204 -18.19 2.94 -15.73
C LEU A 204 -19.27 2.27 -16.59
N SER A 205 -20.56 2.42 -16.25
CA SER A 205 -21.69 1.82 -16.97
C SER A 205 -22.62 2.85 -17.64
N ALA A 206 -22.56 4.12 -17.22
CA ALA A 206 -23.59 5.12 -17.51
C ALA A 206 -23.62 5.64 -18.97
N LYS A 207 -22.59 5.40 -19.79
CA LYS A 207 -22.57 5.82 -21.21
C LYS A 207 -21.95 4.77 -22.12
N PRO A 208 -22.39 4.64 -23.38
CA PRO A 208 -21.64 3.92 -24.40
C PRO A 208 -20.20 4.44 -24.44
N VAL A 209 -19.24 3.55 -24.59
CA VAL A 209 -17.79 3.85 -24.54
C VAL A 209 -17.46 5.11 -25.36
N HIS A 210 -17.98 5.18 -26.59
CA HIS A 210 -17.75 6.25 -27.57
C HIS A 210 -18.41 7.61 -27.27
N ARG A 211 -19.17 7.73 -26.18
CA ARG A 211 -19.88 8.98 -25.78
C ARG A 211 -19.44 9.51 -24.41
N ARG A 212 -18.38 8.96 -23.82
CA ARG A 212 -17.81 9.44 -22.55
C ARG A 212 -16.88 10.61 -22.80
N GLU A 213 -16.78 11.51 -21.82
CA GLU A 213 -15.58 12.34 -21.73
C GLU A 213 -14.39 11.39 -21.63
N ARG A 214 -13.33 11.67 -22.40
CA ARG A 214 -12.11 10.87 -22.34
C ARG A 214 -11.57 10.96 -20.93
N ILE A 215 -11.63 9.85 -20.21
CA ILE A 215 -11.00 9.68 -18.92
C ILE A 215 -9.50 9.72 -19.18
N ASN A 216 -8.80 10.64 -18.53
CA ASN A 216 -7.35 10.73 -18.66
C ASN A 216 -6.68 9.56 -17.92
N PHE A 217 -5.38 9.41 -18.15
CA PHE A 217 -4.60 8.33 -17.56
C PHE A 217 -4.60 8.33 -16.03
N ASP A 218 -4.54 9.51 -15.40
CA ASP A 218 -4.48 9.65 -13.95
C ASP A 218 -5.80 9.30 -13.28
N ASP A 219 -6.92 9.75 -13.86
CA ASP A 219 -8.27 9.39 -13.42
C ASP A 219 -8.50 7.89 -13.57
N ALA A 220 -8.04 7.28 -14.67
CA ALA A 220 -8.14 5.84 -14.88
C ALA A 220 -7.33 5.05 -13.84
N LYS A 221 -6.09 5.48 -13.56
CA LYS A 221 -5.26 4.90 -12.49
C LYS A 221 -5.93 5.03 -11.13
N PHE A 222 -6.47 6.20 -10.81
CA PHE A 222 -7.17 6.44 -9.55
C PHE A 222 -8.36 5.50 -9.37
N LEU A 223 -9.18 5.29 -10.41
CA LEU A 223 -10.30 4.35 -10.36
C LEU A 223 -9.84 2.91 -10.08
N PHE A 224 -8.72 2.48 -10.66
CA PHE A 224 -8.12 1.18 -10.35
C PHE A 224 -7.66 1.09 -8.90
N SER A 225 -6.94 2.09 -8.40
CA SER A 225 -6.44 2.10 -7.02
C SER A 225 -7.56 2.04 -5.99
N VAL A 226 -8.62 2.85 -6.16
CA VAL A 226 -9.77 2.83 -5.25
C VAL A 226 -10.49 1.47 -5.32
N SER A 227 -10.69 0.93 -6.52
CA SER A 227 -11.32 -0.38 -6.70
C SER A 227 -10.53 -1.51 -6.03
N GLU A 228 -9.21 -1.51 -6.20
CA GLU A 228 -8.32 -2.51 -5.59
C GLU A 228 -8.27 -2.41 -4.07
N GLU A 229 -8.36 -1.20 -3.50
CA GLU A 229 -8.42 -1.04 -2.05
C GLU A 229 -9.74 -1.57 -1.48
N ILE A 230 -10.87 -1.29 -2.14
CA ILE A 230 -12.18 -1.83 -1.74
C ILE A 230 -12.19 -3.36 -1.85
N MET A 231 -11.67 -3.93 -2.94
CA MET A 231 -11.54 -5.38 -3.09
C MET A 231 -10.66 -5.99 -2.00
N SER A 232 -9.52 -5.36 -1.67
CA SER A 232 -8.64 -5.82 -0.60
C SER A 232 -9.35 -5.80 0.75
N TYR A 233 -10.06 -4.71 1.06
CA TYR A 233 -10.84 -4.59 2.29
C TYR A 233 -11.91 -5.68 2.40
N LEU A 234 -12.68 -5.90 1.33
CA LEU A 234 -13.71 -6.94 1.29
C LEU A 234 -13.12 -8.34 1.36
N LEU A 235 -11.97 -8.60 0.73
CA LEU A 235 -11.28 -9.88 0.87
C LEU A 235 -10.88 -10.15 2.32
N GLU A 236 -10.29 -9.17 3.00
CA GLU A 236 -9.90 -9.33 4.40
C GLU A 236 -11.09 -9.63 5.31
N LYS A 237 -12.20 -8.93 5.07
CA LYS A 237 -13.41 -9.11 5.86
C LYS A 237 -14.13 -10.41 5.54
N ILE A 238 -14.44 -10.61 4.27
CA ILE A 238 -15.23 -11.76 3.80
C ILE A 238 -14.42 -13.03 3.97
N ILE A 239 -13.13 -13.07 3.60
CA ILE A 239 -12.33 -14.31 3.57
C ILE A 239 -11.59 -14.55 4.88
N LEU A 240 -10.98 -13.52 5.48
CA LEU A 240 -10.14 -13.67 6.68
C LEU A 240 -10.88 -13.40 7.98
N GLY A 241 -12.10 -12.82 7.94
CA GLY A 241 -12.84 -12.41 9.12
C GLY A 241 -12.16 -11.32 9.95
N ARG A 242 -11.26 -10.54 9.30
CA ARG A 242 -10.45 -9.50 9.95
C ARG A 242 -11.01 -8.12 9.69
#